data_AF-A0A3B8KW58-F1
#
_entry.id   AF-A0A3B8KW58-F1
#
_cell.length_a   1.000
_cell.length_b   1.000
_cell.length_c   1.000
_cell.angle_alpha   90.00
_cell.angle_beta   90.00
_cell.angle_gamma   90.00
#
_symmetry.space_group_name_H-M   'P 1'
#
loop_
_entity.id
_entity.type
_entity.pdbx_description
1 polymer ?
#
loop_
_entity_poly.entity_id
_entity_poly.type
_entity_poly.pdbx_seq_one_letter_code
_entity_poly.pdbx_strand_id
1 'polypeptide(L)'
;NQYAGDYAGYAQSFLEQDHKETTALFLNGCSGDQNGFPRGTVELSRRHGRTLATAVEAAMQNRQVEVHGPLRVALGHVQLDYQPAPTRKQLEDYLAGVASPFKDYELTRTHAARLLRQIQRGHTLRRTYDFPVQTVRFGRQLVLVA
;
A
#
# COMPACT_ATOMS: atom_id res chain seq x y z
N ASN A 1 -13.25 -7.12 20.19
CA ASN A 1 -12.28 -6.73 19.15
C ASN A 1 -11.17 -5.89 19.75
N GLN A 2 -9.93 -6.09 19.33
CA GLN A 2 -8.77 -5.25 19.67
C GLN A 2 -8.39 -4.43 18.43
N TYR A 3 -8.04 -3.15 18.62
CA TYR A 3 -7.58 -2.26 17.55
C TYR A 3 -6.19 -1.74 17.90
N ALA A 4 -5.29 -1.74 16.92
CA ALA A 4 -3.92 -1.26 17.07
C ALA A 4 -3.47 -0.62 15.75
N GLY A 5 -2.59 0.38 15.82
CA GLY A 5 -1.98 1.00 14.63
C GLY A 5 -0.86 0.17 13.97
N ASP A 6 -0.75 -1.11 14.35
CA ASP A 6 0.35 -2.01 13.98
C ASP A 6 1.75 -1.45 14.33
N TYR A 7 2.81 -2.01 13.74
CA TYR A 7 4.19 -1.61 13.97
C TYR A 7 4.43 -0.13 13.69
N ALA A 8 3.80 0.42 12.65
CA ALA A 8 3.93 1.83 12.27
C ALA A 8 3.34 2.74 13.36
N GLY A 9 2.13 2.45 13.82
CA GLY A 9 1.48 3.21 14.89
C GLY A 9 2.24 3.12 16.21
N TYR A 10 2.76 1.94 16.56
CA TYR A 10 3.61 1.82 17.74
C TYR A 10 4.92 2.61 17.62
N ALA A 11 5.55 2.62 16.43
CA ALA A 11 6.75 3.41 16.20
C ALA A 11 6.48 4.92 16.37
N GLN A 12 5.37 5.42 15.80
CA GLN A 12 4.93 6.79 15.98
C GLN A 12 4.75 7.12 17.47
N SER A 13 3.99 6.29 18.21
CA SER A 13 3.76 6.51 19.63
C SER A 13 5.04 6.49 20.47
N PHE A 14 6.02 5.65 20.13
CA PHE A 14 7.30 5.63 20.83
C PHE A 14 8.11 6.90 20.58
N LEU A 15 8.21 7.36 19.32
CA LEU A 15 8.90 8.60 18.99
C LEU A 15 8.25 9.82 19.66
N GLU A 16 6.91 9.89 19.68
CA GLU A 16 6.18 10.98 20.33
C GLU A 16 6.31 10.98 21.86
N GLN A 17 6.48 9.80 22.47
CA GLN A 17 6.76 9.68 23.91
C GLN A 17 8.19 10.10 24.25
N ASP A 18 9.15 9.68 23.42
CA ASP A 18 10.57 9.93 23.64
C ASP A 18 10.95 11.38 23.27
N HIS A 19 10.22 12.01 22.34
CA HIS A 19 10.38 13.42 21.92
C HIS A 19 9.11 14.23 22.15
N LYS A 20 9.00 14.86 23.32
CA LYS A 20 7.85 15.73 23.66
C LYS A 20 7.64 16.80 22.59
N GLU A 21 6.38 17.15 22.35
CA GLU A 21 5.94 18.14 21.34
C GLU A 21 6.16 17.72 19.88
N THR A 22 6.68 16.51 19.63
CA THR A 22 6.78 15.96 18.28
C THR A 22 5.47 15.28 17.88
N THR A 23 5.10 15.41 16.61
CA THR A 23 4.10 14.56 15.96
C THR A 23 4.81 13.67 14.95
N ALA A 24 4.71 12.35 15.10
CA ALA A 24 5.38 11.40 14.22
C ALA A 24 4.40 10.89 13.16
N LEU A 25 4.79 10.94 11.90
CA LEU A 25 4.01 10.40 10.77
C LEU A 25 4.81 9.30 10.08
N PHE A 26 4.15 8.17 9.82
CA PHE A 26 4.72 7.09 9.01
C PHE A 26 4.19 7.19 7.57
N LEU A 27 5.10 7.40 6.62
CA LEU A 27 4.80 7.32 5.19
C LEU A 27 5.30 6.00 4.65
N ASN A 28 4.38 5.15 4.19
CA ASN A 28 4.76 3.91 3.53
C ASN A 28 5.25 4.19 2.11
N GLY A 29 6.41 3.61 1.75
CA GLY A 29 6.94 3.64 0.38
C GLY A 29 6.54 2.39 -0.41
N CYS A 30 7.47 1.90 -1.23
CA CYS A 30 7.28 0.73 -2.08
C CYS A 30 7.47 -0.60 -1.32
N SER A 31 6.62 -0.91 -0.34
CA SER A 31 6.76 -2.08 0.53
C SER A 31 5.88 -3.29 0.14
N GLY A 32 5.44 -3.37 -1.12
CA GLY A 32 4.46 -4.37 -1.58
C GLY A 32 4.93 -5.83 -1.48
N ASP A 33 6.24 -6.07 -1.47
CA ASP A 33 6.87 -7.38 -1.31
C ASP A 33 7.51 -7.59 0.08
N GLN A 34 7.47 -6.57 0.94
CA GLN A 34 8.06 -6.63 2.27
C GLN A 34 7.10 -7.30 3.25
N ASN A 35 7.62 -8.25 4.04
CA ASN A 35 6.80 -9.01 4.98
C ASN A 35 7.53 -9.21 6.32
N GLY A 36 7.14 -8.44 7.33
CA GLY A 36 7.74 -8.50 8.67
C GLY A 36 7.60 -9.88 9.32
N PHE A 37 8.68 -10.38 9.94
CA PHE A 37 8.70 -11.65 10.66
C PHE A 37 9.51 -11.52 11.95
N PRO A 38 9.11 -12.19 13.06
CA PRO A 38 7.87 -12.95 13.27
C PRO A 38 6.62 -12.05 13.30
N ARG A 39 5.41 -12.58 13.06
CA ARG A 39 4.16 -11.80 13.00
C ARG A 39 2.96 -12.53 13.59
N GLY A 40 1.86 -11.80 13.84
CA GLY A 40 0.55 -12.37 14.20
C GLY A 40 0.06 -12.05 15.62
N THR A 41 0.81 -11.29 16.42
CA THR A 41 0.39 -10.85 17.75
C THR A 41 0.65 -9.35 17.95
N VAL A 42 -0.14 -8.71 18.82
CA VAL A 42 0.02 -7.30 19.17
C VAL A 42 1.40 -7.03 19.80
N GLU A 43 1.91 -7.98 20.59
CA GLU A 43 3.25 -7.92 21.17
C GLU A 43 4.33 -7.83 20.09
N LEU A 44 4.20 -8.62 19.01
CA LEU A 44 5.12 -8.58 17.88
C LEU A 44 5.04 -7.26 17.12
N SER A 45 3.83 -6.72 16.86
CA SER A 45 3.70 -5.38 16.27
C SER A 45 4.34 -4.31 17.15
N ARG A 46 4.17 -4.37 18.48
CA ARG A 46 4.83 -3.44 19.40
C ARG A 46 6.35 -3.56 19.34
N ARG A 47 6.88 -4.78 19.30
CA ARG A 47 8.32 -5.03 19.19
C ARG A 47 8.88 -4.47 17.87
N HIS A 48 8.22 -4.73 16.75
CA HIS A 48 8.59 -4.18 15.45
C HIS A 48 8.51 -2.66 15.42
N GLY A 49 7.49 -2.08 16.04
CA GLY A 49 7.38 -0.63 16.20
C GLY A 49 8.53 -0.03 17.00
N ARG A 50 8.99 -0.71 18.07
CA ARG A 50 10.16 -0.27 18.83
C ARG A 50 11.43 -0.37 17.98
N THR A 51 11.61 -1.46 17.23
CA THR A 51 12.75 -1.60 16.30
C THR A 51 12.76 -0.49 15.25
N LEU A 52 11.62 -0.17 14.66
CA LEU A 52 11.48 0.92 13.70
C LEU A 52 11.79 2.28 14.34
N ALA A 53 11.24 2.59 15.52
CA ALA A 53 11.54 3.82 16.25
C ALA A 53 13.04 3.94 16.56
N THR A 54 13.69 2.88 17.07
CA THR A 54 15.13 2.87 17.32
C THR A 54 15.95 3.12 16.05
N ALA A 55 15.53 2.62 14.89
CA ALA A 55 16.19 2.91 13.63
C ALA A 55 16.07 4.39 13.23
N VAL A 56 14.91 5.01 13.47
CA VAL A 56 14.69 6.45 13.26
C VAL A 56 15.57 7.27 14.20
N GLU A 57 15.61 6.94 15.50
CA GLU A 57 16.49 7.60 16.47
C GLU A 57 17.96 7.55 16.04
N ALA A 58 18.43 6.37 15.61
CA ALA A 58 19.79 6.20 15.11
C ALA A 58 20.06 7.05 13.87
N ALA A 59 19.09 7.16 12.95
CA ALA A 59 19.20 8.01 11.77
C ALA A 59 19.27 9.50 12.13
N MET A 60 18.57 9.94 13.17
CA MET A 60 18.59 11.33 13.65
C MET A 60 19.96 11.74 14.23
N GLN A 61 20.73 10.79 14.77
CA GLN A 61 22.09 11.06 15.28
C GLN A 61 23.14 11.25 14.17
N ASN A 62 22.83 10.88 12.93
CA ASN A 62 23.75 11.09 11.80
C ASN A 62 23.73 12.55 11.32
N ARG A 63 24.74 12.93 10.52
CA ARG A 63 24.78 14.23 9.85
C ARG A 63 23.58 14.37 8.92
N GLN A 64 22.68 15.28 9.25
CA GLN A 64 21.51 15.59 8.44
C GLN A 64 21.89 16.42 7.20
N VAL A 65 21.20 16.17 6.09
CA VAL A 65 21.28 17.00 4.88
C VAL A 65 20.08 17.93 4.89
N GLU A 66 20.34 19.23 4.95
CA GLU A 66 19.28 20.23 4.92
C GLU A 66 18.59 20.23 3.55
N VAL A 67 17.26 20.18 3.57
CA VAL A 67 16.41 20.21 2.39
C VAL A 67 15.78 21.59 2.27
N HIS A 68 16.14 22.31 1.22
CA HIS A 68 15.65 23.66 0.96
C HIS A 68 14.51 23.67 -0.05
N GLY A 69 13.68 24.73 0.04
CA GLY A 69 12.60 24.98 -0.89
C GLY A 69 13.05 25.44 -2.29
N PRO A 70 12.10 25.84 -3.16
CA PRO A 70 10.67 25.90 -2.88
C PRO A 70 10.01 24.51 -2.89
N LEU A 71 8.94 24.35 -2.11
CA LEU A 71 8.03 23.22 -2.21
C LEU A 71 7.21 23.35 -3.50
N ARG A 72 7.16 22.28 -4.28
CA ARG A 72 6.28 22.15 -5.45
C ARG A 72 5.55 20.83 -5.38
N VAL A 73 4.26 20.87 -5.69
CA VAL A 73 3.37 19.71 -5.66
C VAL A 73 2.64 19.62 -6.99
N ALA A 74 2.49 18.41 -7.49
CA ALA A 74 1.67 18.10 -8.66
C ALA A 74 0.90 16.81 -8.40
N LEU A 75 -0.34 16.76 -8.89
CA LEU A 75 -1.16 15.56 -8.94
C LEU A 75 -1.62 15.41 -10.39
N GLY A 76 -1.19 14.32 -11.03
CA GLY A 76 -1.62 13.93 -12.37
C GLY A 76 -2.39 12.62 -12.31
N HIS A 77 -3.06 12.29 -13.40
CA HIS A 77 -3.62 10.95 -13.58
C HIS A 77 -3.05 10.33 -14.86
N VAL A 78 -2.85 9.02 -14.82
CA VAL A 78 -2.46 8.22 -15.97
C VAL A 78 -3.49 7.12 -16.15
N GLN A 79 -4.01 7.00 -17.37
CA GLN A 79 -4.92 5.90 -17.68
C GLN A 79 -4.12 4.60 -17.81
N LEU A 80 -4.41 3.64 -16.95
CA LEU A 80 -3.87 2.27 -17.02
C LEU A 80 -4.89 1.36 -17.69
N ASP A 81 -4.49 0.68 -18.75
CA ASP A 81 -5.31 -0.35 -19.38
C ASP A 81 -5.28 -1.64 -18.56
N TYR A 82 -6.44 -2.24 -18.37
CA TYR A 82 -6.54 -3.57 -17.79
C TYR A 82 -6.20 -4.62 -18.84
N GLN A 83 -5.70 -5.76 -18.37
CA GLN A 83 -5.68 -6.97 -19.18
C GLN A 83 -7.11 -7.30 -19.68
N PRO A 84 -7.24 -8.05 -20.80
CA PRO A 84 -8.53 -8.46 -21.30
C PRO A 84 -9.39 -9.12 -20.20
N ALA A 85 -10.59 -8.57 -20.02
CA ALA A 85 -11.49 -9.04 -18.97
C ALA A 85 -12.00 -10.46 -19.26
N PRO A 86 -12.20 -11.30 -18.23
CA PRO A 86 -12.78 -12.63 -18.42
C PRO A 86 -14.22 -12.53 -18.93
N THR A 87 -14.57 -13.43 -19.84
CA THR A 87 -15.96 -13.59 -20.31
C THR A 87 -16.82 -14.25 -19.23
N ARG A 88 -18.14 -14.09 -19.34
CA ARG A 88 -19.12 -14.80 -18.49
C ARG A 88 -18.84 -16.31 -18.46
N LYS A 89 -18.68 -16.93 -19.63
CA LYS A 89 -18.42 -18.36 -19.74
C LYS A 89 -17.13 -18.77 -19.03
N GLN A 90 -16.04 -18.02 -19.22
CA GLN A 90 -14.78 -18.30 -18.53
C GLN A 90 -14.91 -18.21 -17.01
N LEU A 91 -15.72 -17.27 -16.49
CA LEU A 91 -15.99 -17.17 -15.06
C LEU A 91 -16.85 -18.34 -14.54
N GLU A 92 -17.87 -18.75 -15.29
CA GLU A 92 -18.73 -19.90 -14.96
C GLU A 92 -17.91 -21.21 -14.97
N ASP A 93 -17.11 -21.44 -16.00
CA ASP A 93 -16.22 -22.60 -16.14
C ASP A 93 -15.19 -22.63 -14.99
N TYR A 94 -14.53 -21.51 -14.68
CA TYR A 94 -13.58 -21.42 -13.57
C TYR A 94 -14.24 -21.74 -12.22
N LEU A 95 -15.44 -21.22 -11.96
CA LEU A 95 -16.19 -21.51 -10.73
C LEU A 95 -16.65 -22.99 -10.66
N ALA A 96 -16.89 -23.62 -11.80
CA ALA A 96 -17.19 -25.04 -11.91
C ALA A 96 -15.95 -25.95 -11.78
N GLY A 97 -14.74 -25.37 -11.66
CA GLY A 97 -13.49 -26.13 -11.51
C GLY A 97 -12.91 -26.65 -12.84
N VAL A 98 -13.37 -26.11 -13.97
CA VAL A 98 -12.78 -26.39 -15.28
C VAL A 98 -11.40 -25.72 -15.36
N ALA A 99 -10.46 -26.37 -16.04
CA ALA A 99 -9.13 -25.82 -16.29
C ALA A 99 -9.25 -24.42 -16.92
N SER A 100 -8.61 -23.45 -16.27
CA SER A 100 -8.72 -22.04 -16.59
C SER A 100 -7.38 -21.50 -17.11
N PRO A 101 -7.40 -20.56 -18.07
CA PRO A 101 -6.19 -19.88 -18.51
C PRO A 101 -5.66 -18.88 -17.46
N PHE A 102 -6.48 -18.50 -16.48
CA PHE A 102 -6.08 -17.59 -15.40
C PHE A 102 -5.27 -18.32 -14.34
N LYS A 103 -4.19 -17.68 -13.89
CA LYS A 103 -3.43 -18.15 -12.73
C LYS A 103 -4.17 -17.82 -11.44
N ASP A 104 -3.87 -18.56 -10.38
CA ASP A 104 -4.56 -18.41 -9.08
C ASP A 104 -4.41 -17.00 -8.47
N TYR A 105 -3.28 -16.32 -8.72
CA TYR A 105 -3.07 -14.94 -8.27
C TYR A 105 -3.81 -13.90 -9.13
N GLU A 106 -4.19 -14.23 -10.36
CA GLU A 106 -4.91 -13.33 -11.27
C GLU A 106 -6.41 -13.35 -11.00
N LEU A 107 -6.94 -14.53 -10.67
CA LEU A 107 -8.37 -14.72 -10.45
C LEU A 107 -8.62 -15.75 -9.34
N THR A 108 -9.01 -15.26 -8.16
CA THR A 108 -9.49 -16.12 -7.07
C THR A 108 -10.98 -16.45 -7.25
N ARG A 109 -11.48 -17.54 -6.64
CA ARG A 109 -12.92 -17.90 -6.68
C ARG A 109 -13.84 -16.76 -6.20
N THR A 110 -13.47 -16.07 -5.12
CA THR A 110 -14.21 -14.91 -4.60
C THR A 110 -14.24 -13.76 -5.62
N HIS A 111 -13.10 -13.50 -6.26
CA HIS A 111 -13.01 -12.49 -7.31
C HIS A 111 -13.87 -12.87 -8.53
N ALA A 112 -13.77 -14.10 -9.02
CA ALA A 112 -14.55 -14.60 -10.14
C ALA A 112 -16.07 -14.49 -9.89
N ALA A 113 -16.53 -14.92 -8.72
CA ALA A 113 -17.94 -14.82 -8.33
C ALA A 113 -18.41 -13.35 -8.29
N ARG A 114 -17.57 -12.42 -7.84
CA ARG A 114 -17.87 -10.98 -7.85
C ARG A 114 -18.02 -10.44 -9.27
N LEU A 115 -17.10 -10.78 -10.17
CA LEU A 115 -17.16 -10.34 -11.57
C LEU A 115 -18.38 -10.92 -12.29
N LEU A 116 -18.71 -12.20 -12.06
CA LEU A 116 -19.87 -12.84 -12.66
C LEU A 116 -21.18 -12.16 -12.22
N ARG A 117 -21.32 -11.86 -10.93
CA ARG A 117 -22.48 -11.10 -10.42
C ARG A 117 -22.60 -9.72 -11.07
N GLN A 118 -21.48 -9.04 -11.32
CA GLN A 118 -21.47 -7.75 -11.99
C GLN A 118 -22.00 -7.86 -13.43
N ILE A 119 -21.53 -8.87 -14.19
CA ILE A 119 -22.01 -9.14 -15.56
C ILE A 119 -23.49 -9.55 -15.56
N GLN A 120 -23.93 -10.37 -14.59
CA GLN A 120 -25.33 -10.80 -14.46
C GLN A 120 -26.29 -9.64 -14.21
N ARG A 121 -25.83 -8.58 -13.55
CA ARG A 121 -26.58 -7.33 -13.35
C ARG A 121 -26.54 -6.39 -14.57
N GLY A 122 -25.95 -6.82 -15.68
CA GLY A 122 -25.85 -6.02 -16.91
C GLY A 122 -24.75 -4.96 -16.89
N HIS A 123 -23.86 -4.97 -15.89
CA HIS A 123 -22.75 -4.02 -15.84
C HIS A 123 -21.56 -4.51 -16.67
N THR A 124 -20.88 -3.58 -17.33
CA THR A 124 -19.59 -3.84 -17.97
C THR A 124 -18.48 -3.92 -16.93
N LEU A 125 -17.49 -4.78 -17.18
CA LEU A 125 -16.26 -4.80 -16.38
C LEU A 125 -15.38 -3.60 -16.75
N ARG A 126 -14.66 -3.04 -15.77
CA ARG A 126 -13.74 -1.93 -16.00
C ARG A 126 -12.65 -2.36 -16.97
N ARG A 127 -12.30 -1.48 -17.92
CA ARG A 127 -11.24 -1.67 -18.91
C ARG A 127 -10.02 -0.80 -18.65
N THR A 128 -10.22 0.28 -17.91
CA THR A 128 -9.19 1.24 -17.59
C THR A 128 -9.29 1.63 -16.12
N TYR A 129 -8.17 2.11 -15.58
CA TYR A 129 -8.11 2.73 -14.27
C TYR A 129 -7.38 4.06 -14.38
N ASP A 130 -8.05 5.12 -13.93
CA ASP A 130 -7.48 6.45 -13.85
C ASP A 130 -6.57 6.51 -12.61
N PHE A 131 -5.28 6.23 -12.79
CA PHE A 131 -4.32 6.06 -11.69
C PHE A 131 -3.75 7.42 -11.27
N PRO A 132 -4.00 7.89 -10.04
CA PRO A 132 -3.42 9.14 -9.57
C PRO A 132 -1.92 8.97 -9.30
N VAL A 133 -1.14 9.96 -9.70
CA VAL A 133 0.30 10.07 -9.40
C VAL A 133 0.55 11.43 -8.76
N GLN A 134 1.04 11.43 -7.53
CA GLN A 134 1.46 12.62 -6.81
C GLN A 134 2.97 12.78 -6.88
N THR A 135 3.44 14.01 -7.10
CA THR A 135 4.85 14.37 -6.97
C THR A 135 4.99 15.53 -6.01
N VAL A 136 5.88 15.39 -5.03
CA VAL A 136 6.27 16.43 -4.09
C VAL A 136 7.75 16.69 -4.26
N ARG A 137 8.15 17.92 -4.57
CA ARG A 137 9.54 18.32 -4.79
C ARG A 137 9.95 19.45 -3.87
N PHE A 138 11.13 19.33 -3.27
CA PHE A 138 11.80 20.37 -2.51
C PHE A 138 13.06 20.83 -3.27
N GLY A 139 12.98 22.02 -3.87
CA GLY A 139 14.07 22.60 -4.63
C GLY A 139 14.57 21.67 -5.74
N ARG A 140 15.87 21.35 -5.70
CA ARG A 140 16.53 20.37 -6.58
C ARG A 140 17.10 19.15 -5.81
N GLN A 141 16.86 19.08 -4.49
CA GLN A 141 17.52 18.11 -3.61
C GLN A 141 16.67 16.86 -3.38
N LEU A 142 15.35 17.00 -3.30
CA LEU A 142 14.45 15.88 -2.98
C LEU A 142 13.20 15.90 -3.87
N VAL A 143 12.88 14.73 -4.43
CA VAL A 143 11.62 14.45 -5.14
C VAL A 143 11.03 13.17 -4.55
N LEU A 144 9.77 13.23 -4.15
CA LEU A 144 8.96 12.09 -3.76
C LEU A 144 7.90 11.87 -4.85
N VAL A 145 7.72 10.62 -5.26
CA VAL A 145 6.68 10.21 -6.23
C VAL A 145 5.87 9.09 -5.58
N ALA A 146 4.55 9.25 -5.55
CA ALA A 146 3.60 8.34 -4.94
C ALA A 146 2.37 8.11 -5.83
#